data_AF-A0A847KQD3-F1
#
_entry.id   AF-A0A847KQD3-F1
#
_cell.length_a   1.000
_cell.length_b   1.000
_cell.length_c   1.000
_cell.angle_alpha   90.00
_cell.angle_beta   90.00
_cell.angle_gamma   90.00
#
_symmetry.space_group_name_H-M   'P 1'
#
loop_
_entity.id
_entity.type
_entity.pdbx_description
1 polymer ?
#
loop_
_entity_poly.entity_id
_entity_poly.type
_entity_poly.pdbx_seq_one_letter_code
_entity_poly.pdbx_strand_id
1 'polypeptide(L)'
;MRSTRRPRTPAAITAVVLLCAVAVSACGSDSRVGDDAATASPTVAATATAAGSTPSGPAGYAGLLEAQAEQYGITDPPVVEVVRVVEPSEQPALIEDCMAEAGFESDGGGWEVPMDQKDALGLAMYVCYAQYPIDDKYLTPLTDLQREKIYRYWVDVRSPCLEDMGYEIPDPPTLESWLAGGEDWAPHYYLGHLSPDEAAEAQTRCPENPPDL
;
A
#
# COMPACT_ATOMS: atom_id res chain seq x y z
N MET A 1 1.11 59.73 -14.57
CA MET A 1 -0.29 59.26 -14.75
C MET A 1 -0.71 58.53 -13.49
N ARG A 2 -1.58 59.14 -12.67
CA ARG A 2 -2.08 58.56 -11.41
C ARG A 2 -3.24 57.62 -11.74
N SER A 3 -3.08 56.32 -11.47
CA SER A 3 -4.15 55.33 -11.58
C SER A 3 -4.76 55.12 -10.19
N THR A 4 -5.94 55.70 -9.96
CA THR A 4 -6.78 55.43 -8.80
C THR A 4 -7.86 54.43 -9.20
N ARG A 5 -7.84 53.21 -8.63
CA ARG A 5 -9.01 52.33 -8.60
C ARG A 5 -9.23 51.79 -7.19
N ARG A 6 -10.52 51.81 -6.82
CA ARG A 6 -11.10 51.77 -5.47
C ARG A 6 -10.98 50.41 -4.78
N PRO A 7 -10.96 50.37 -3.43
CA PRO A 7 -11.11 49.14 -2.67
C PRO A 7 -12.56 48.63 -2.72
N ARG A 8 -12.73 47.31 -2.81
CA ARG A 8 -14.02 46.61 -2.69
C ARG A 8 -14.27 46.31 -1.21
N THR A 9 -15.41 46.75 -0.70
CA THR A 9 -15.93 46.42 0.63
C THR A 9 -16.38 44.96 0.73
N PRO A 10 -16.14 44.26 1.85
CA PRO A 10 -16.68 42.92 2.08
C PRO A 10 -18.13 43.00 2.58
N ALA A 11 -19.02 42.20 1.98
CA ALA A 11 -20.37 41.98 2.46
C ALA A 11 -20.33 40.90 3.56
N ALA A 12 -20.76 41.28 4.76
CA ALA A 12 -21.01 40.37 5.87
C ALA A 12 -22.26 39.52 5.59
N ILE A 13 -22.16 38.21 5.79
CA ILE A 13 -23.31 37.31 5.84
C ILE A 13 -23.33 36.66 7.23
N THR A 14 -24.41 36.94 7.94
CA THR A 14 -24.69 36.57 9.32
C THR A 14 -25.21 35.13 9.40
N ALA A 15 -24.84 34.48 10.51
CA ALA A 15 -25.11 33.12 10.95
C ALA A 15 -26.57 32.64 10.95
N VAL A 16 -26.77 31.33 10.81
CA VAL A 16 -27.84 30.60 11.50
C VAL A 16 -27.30 29.23 11.95
N VAL A 17 -27.18 29.06 13.27
CA VAL A 17 -26.92 27.79 13.96
C VAL A 17 -28.27 27.14 14.24
N LEU A 18 -28.48 25.89 13.79
CA LEU A 18 -29.64 25.09 14.18
C LEU A 18 -29.15 23.82 14.91
N LEU A 19 -29.32 23.83 16.23
CA LEU A 19 -29.25 22.66 17.12
C LEU A 19 -30.58 21.90 17.03
N CYS A 20 -30.54 20.60 16.68
CA CYS A 20 -31.63 19.68 16.97
C CYS A 20 -31.08 18.49 17.75
N ALA A 21 -31.39 18.46 19.05
CA ALA A 21 -31.18 17.33 19.94
C ALA A 21 -32.21 16.23 19.63
N VAL A 22 -31.76 15.00 19.42
CA VAL A 22 -32.63 13.82 19.33
C VAL A 22 -32.56 13.08 20.66
N ALA A 23 -33.73 12.94 21.29
CA ALA A 23 -33.94 12.29 22.57
C ALA A 23 -33.82 10.76 22.46
N VAL A 24 -33.12 10.16 23.43
CA VAL A 24 -33.08 8.71 23.65
C VAL A 24 -34.34 8.32 24.43
N SER A 25 -35.23 7.53 23.81
CA SER A 25 -36.36 6.90 24.49
C SER A 25 -36.02 5.46 24.86
N ALA A 26 -36.07 5.19 26.17
CA ALA A 26 -36.00 3.88 26.79
C ALA A 26 -37.40 3.26 26.99
N CYS A 27 -37.47 1.94 26.90
CA CYS A 27 -38.41 0.99 27.57
C CYS A 27 -38.12 -0.39 26.96
N GLY A 28 -38.09 -1.53 27.64
CA GLY A 28 -38.46 -1.87 29.00
C GLY A 28 -38.72 -3.38 29.03
N SER A 29 -38.00 -4.05 29.95
CA SER A 29 -38.18 -5.33 30.63
C SER A 29 -39.08 -6.47 30.10
N ASP A 30 -38.44 -7.64 29.96
CA ASP A 30 -38.60 -8.83 30.81
C ASP A 30 -40.01 -9.38 31.08
N SER A 31 -40.30 -10.59 30.57
CA SER A 31 -40.80 -11.74 31.34
C SER A 31 -41.25 -12.86 30.40
N ARG A 32 -40.72 -14.07 30.58
CA ARG A 32 -41.47 -15.29 30.93
C ARG A 32 -40.53 -16.49 31.00
N VAL A 33 -40.23 -16.89 32.23
CA VAL A 33 -39.81 -18.24 32.59
C VAL A 33 -40.96 -19.19 32.30
N GLY A 34 -40.67 -20.25 31.55
CA GLY A 34 -41.50 -21.44 31.39
C GLY A 34 -40.56 -22.62 31.21
N ASP A 35 -40.37 -23.39 32.28
CA ASP A 35 -39.76 -24.71 32.28
C ASP A 35 -40.52 -25.65 31.34
N ASP A 36 -39.81 -26.41 30.51
CA ASP A 36 -40.06 -27.83 30.31
C ASP A 36 -38.90 -28.49 29.55
N ALA A 37 -38.30 -29.47 30.20
CA ALA A 37 -37.26 -30.33 29.67
C ALA A 37 -37.89 -31.45 28.82
N ALA A 38 -37.52 -31.52 27.54
CA ALA A 38 -37.36 -32.79 26.82
C ALA A 38 -36.80 -32.57 25.40
N THR A 39 -35.60 -33.11 25.19
CA THR A 39 -35.23 -33.89 23.99
C THR A 39 -35.39 -33.23 22.62
N ALA A 40 -34.34 -32.58 22.16
CA ALA A 40 -33.62 -32.90 20.92
C ALA A 40 -32.55 -31.83 20.71
N SER A 41 -31.26 -32.19 20.81
CA SER A 41 -30.21 -31.37 20.21
C SER A 41 -30.37 -31.45 18.70
N PRO A 42 -30.67 -30.35 17.97
CA PRO A 42 -30.36 -30.34 16.57
C PRO A 42 -28.82 -30.26 16.50
N THR A 43 -28.20 -31.30 15.96
CA THR A 43 -26.87 -31.20 15.37
C THR A 43 -26.95 -30.11 14.31
N VAL A 44 -26.71 -28.86 14.71
CA VAL A 44 -26.31 -27.82 13.78
C VAL A 44 -24.95 -28.24 13.29
N ALA A 45 -24.94 -28.77 12.06
CA ALA A 45 -23.73 -28.88 11.28
C ALA A 45 -23.02 -27.53 11.41
N ALA A 46 -21.87 -27.53 12.10
CA ALA A 46 -20.93 -26.45 12.01
C ALA A 46 -20.44 -26.50 10.56
N THR A 47 -21.16 -25.82 9.67
CA THR A 47 -20.60 -25.34 8.43
C THR A 47 -19.43 -24.49 8.87
N ALA A 48 -18.24 -25.06 8.80
CA ALA A 48 -17.01 -24.29 8.84
C ALA A 48 -17.10 -23.38 7.62
N THR A 49 -17.68 -22.20 7.82
CA THR A 49 -17.45 -21.05 6.97
C THR A 49 -15.96 -20.87 6.99
N ALA A 50 -15.29 -21.31 5.94
CA ALA A 50 -13.98 -20.82 5.59
C ALA A 50 -14.15 -19.33 5.31
N ALA A 51 -14.19 -18.53 6.38
CA ALA A 51 -13.78 -17.15 6.32
C ALA A 51 -12.26 -17.20 6.15
N GLY A 52 -11.83 -17.57 4.94
CA GLY A 52 -10.55 -17.10 4.45
C GLY A 52 -10.69 -15.58 4.46
N SER A 53 -10.03 -14.95 5.44
CA SER A 53 -9.90 -13.50 5.47
C SER A 53 -9.33 -13.08 4.12
N THR A 54 -10.17 -12.53 3.25
CA THR A 54 -9.70 -11.82 2.07
C THR A 54 -8.73 -10.76 2.57
N PRO A 55 -7.51 -10.64 2.02
CA PRO A 55 -6.70 -9.47 2.29
C PRO A 55 -7.49 -8.27 1.78
N SER A 56 -8.03 -7.44 2.67
CA SER A 56 -8.68 -6.16 2.33
C SER A 56 -7.64 -5.12 1.93
N GLY A 57 -6.72 -5.49 1.03
CA GLY A 57 -5.88 -4.55 0.33
C GLY A 57 -6.64 -3.97 -0.87
N PRO A 58 -6.18 -2.84 -1.41
CA PRO A 58 -6.75 -2.27 -2.61
C PRO A 58 -6.74 -3.28 -3.78
N ALA A 59 -7.83 -3.29 -4.56
CA ALA A 59 -7.95 -4.14 -5.74
C ALA A 59 -7.08 -3.57 -6.88
N GLY A 60 -5.84 -4.05 -6.96
CA GLY A 60 -4.88 -3.60 -7.97
C GLY A 60 -4.39 -2.17 -7.77
N TYR A 61 -3.72 -1.62 -8.78
CA TYR A 61 -3.01 -0.35 -8.68
C TYR A 61 -3.97 0.85 -8.57
N ALA A 62 -5.14 0.76 -9.21
CA ALA A 62 -6.17 1.79 -9.09
C ALA A 62 -6.61 1.99 -7.63
N GLY A 63 -6.83 0.91 -6.88
CA GLY A 63 -7.15 1.00 -5.46
C GLY A 63 -5.98 1.55 -4.63
N LEU A 64 -4.73 1.28 -5.02
CA LEU A 64 -3.55 1.85 -4.35
C LEU A 64 -3.52 3.37 -4.52
N LEU A 65 -3.84 3.86 -5.73
CA LEU A 65 -3.93 5.31 -6.00
C LEU A 65 -5.08 5.97 -5.24
N GLU A 66 -6.23 5.32 -5.10
CA GLU A 66 -7.33 5.81 -4.27
C GLU A 66 -6.90 5.95 -2.80
N ALA A 67 -6.29 4.91 -2.23
CA ALA A 67 -5.78 4.93 -0.86
C ALA A 67 -4.69 6.01 -0.68
N GLN A 68 -3.84 6.21 -1.68
CA GLN A 68 -2.81 7.25 -1.66
C GLN A 68 -3.41 8.66 -1.73
N ALA A 69 -4.43 8.88 -2.57
CA ALA A 69 -5.14 10.15 -2.64
C ALA A 69 -5.78 10.51 -1.29
N GLU A 70 -6.43 9.53 -0.64
CA GLU A 70 -6.97 9.70 0.71
C GLU A 70 -5.88 10.04 1.72
N GLN A 71 -4.75 9.33 1.69
CA GLN A 71 -3.61 9.58 2.57
C GLN A 71 -3.06 11.01 2.43
N TYR A 72 -3.04 11.56 1.22
CA TYR A 72 -2.61 12.93 0.95
C TYR A 72 -3.72 13.98 1.08
N GLY A 73 -4.96 13.59 1.43
CA GLY A 73 -6.08 14.51 1.57
C GLY A 73 -6.59 15.08 0.23
N ILE A 74 -6.30 14.42 -0.89
CA ILE A 74 -6.68 14.85 -2.23
C ILE A 74 -8.17 14.50 -2.45
N THR A 75 -9.05 15.50 -2.33
CA THR A 75 -10.51 15.31 -2.42
C THR A 75 -11.02 15.12 -3.85
N ASP A 76 -10.34 15.69 -4.84
CA ASP A 76 -10.69 15.62 -6.26
C ASP A 76 -9.41 15.30 -7.04
N PRO A 77 -8.98 14.02 -7.06
CA PRO A 77 -7.73 13.64 -7.70
C PRO A 77 -7.79 13.91 -9.20
N PRO A 78 -6.74 14.52 -9.79
CA PRO A 78 -6.74 14.80 -11.22
C PRO A 78 -6.75 13.51 -12.03
N VAL A 79 -7.35 13.57 -13.21
CA VAL A 79 -7.18 12.52 -14.22
C VAL A 79 -5.77 12.65 -14.79
N VAL A 80 -4.97 11.61 -14.59
CA VAL A 80 -3.58 11.54 -15.05
C VAL A 80 -3.48 10.58 -16.22
N GLU A 81 -2.79 10.98 -17.28
CA GLU A 81 -2.49 10.09 -18.40
C GLU A 81 -1.39 9.09 -17.97
N VAL A 82 -1.67 7.80 -18.14
CA VAL A 82 -0.68 6.75 -17.90
C VAL A 82 0.36 6.81 -19.01
N VAL A 83 1.61 7.08 -18.66
CA VAL A 83 2.73 7.06 -19.60
C VAL A 83 3.05 5.62 -19.98
N ARG A 84 3.20 4.74 -18.98
CA ARG A 84 3.34 3.29 -19.18
C ARG A 84 3.11 2.51 -17.89
N VAL A 85 2.69 1.26 -18.03
CA VAL A 85 2.70 0.28 -16.94
C VAL A 85 4.12 -0.25 -16.76
N VAL A 86 4.55 -0.44 -15.51
CA VAL A 86 5.95 -0.76 -15.15
C VAL A 86 6.07 -1.96 -14.22
N GLU A 87 7.27 -2.53 -14.12
CA GLU A 87 7.60 -3.49 -13.07
C GLU A 87 7.91 -2.77 -11.74
N PRO A 88 7.72 -3.43 -10.57
CA PRO A 88 7.98 -2.82 -9.26
C PRO A 88 9.40 -2.27 -9.09
N SER A 89 10.40 -2.91 -9.69
CA SER A 89 11.81 -2.49 -9.62
C SER A 89 12.12 -1.23 -10.44
N GLU A 90 11.34 -0.95 -11.48
CA GLU A 90 11.54 0.23 -12.32
C GLU A 90 10.91 1.50 -11.73
N GLN A 91 9.79 1.35 -11.01
CA GLN A 91 8.98 2.48 -10.57
C GLN A 91 9.77 3.51 -9.74
N PRO A 92 10.59 3.15 -8.73
CA PRO A 92 11.26 4.13 -7.87
C PRO A 92 12.05 5.20 -8.64
N ALA A 93 12.88 4.80 -9.61
CA ALA A 93 13.66 5.73 -10.42
C ALA A 93 12.78 6.66 -11.27
N LEU A 94 11.67 6.15 -11.81
CA LEU A 94 10.72 6.97 -12.58
C LEU A 94 9.98 7.99 -11.70
N ILE A 95 9.70 7.63 -10.44
CA ILE A 95 9.09 8.56 -9.48
C ILE A 95 10.11 9.64 -9.09
N GLU A 96 11.38 9.28 -8.87
CA GLU A 96 12.44 10.26 -8.61
C GLU A 96 12.57 11.27 -9.76
N ASP A 97 12.66 10.79 -10.99
CA ASP A 97 12.73 11.63 -12.19
C ASP A 97 11.50 12.55 -12.30
N CYS A 98 10.29 11.99 -12.15
CA CYS A 98 9.05 12.75 -12.21
C CYS A 98 8.94 13.82 -11.11
N MET A 99 9.36 13.50 -9.89
CA MET A 99 9.34 14.44 -8.78
C MET A 99 10.37 15.57 -8.98
N ALA A 100 11.55 15.26 -9.51
CA ALA A 100 12.54 16.26 -9.89
C ALA A 100 11.99 17.21 -10.98
N GLU A 101 11.30 16.67 -12.00
CA GLU A 101 10.61 17.48 -13.02
C GLU A 101 9.50 18.36 -12.43
N ALA A 102 8.81 17.88 -11.39
CA ALA A 102 7.82 18.65 -10.64
C ALA A 102 8.44 19.71 -9.70
N GLY A 103 9.77 19.77 -9.60
CA GLY A 103 10.52 20.75 -8.80
C GLY A 103 10.78 20.30 -7.35
N PHE A 104 10.62 19.01 -7.05
CA PHE A 104 10.91 18.42 -5.74
C PHE A 104 12.17 17.57 -5.82
N GLU A 105 13.27 18.10 -5.29
CA GLU A 105 14.53 17.34 -5.17
C GLU A 105 14.55 16.52 -3.87
N SER A 106 15.07 15.30 -3.95
CA SER A 106 15.35 14.46 -2.79
C SER A 106 16.81 14.61 -2.36
N ASP A 107 17.07 14.51 -1.06
CA ASP A 107 18.42 14.42 -0.49
C ASP A 107 18.87 12.96 -0.23
N GLY A 108 18.18 11.98 -0.83
CA GLY A 108 18.42 10.55 -0.62
C GLY A 108 17.68 9.95 0.57
N GLY A 109 16.91 10.75 1.33
CA GLY A 109 16.03 10.31 2.42
C GLY A 109 14.53 10.46 2.15
N GLY A 110 14.16 10.87 0.92
CA GLY A 110 12.81 11.27 0.54
C GLY A 110 12.73 12.76 0.19
N TRP A 111 11.52 13.33 0.19
CA TRP A 111 11.30 14.75 -0.11
C TRP A 111 10.94 15.52 1.15
N GLU A 112 11.85 16.36 1.61
CA GLU A 112 11.60 17.27 2.73
C GLU A 112 11.13 18.63 2.22
N VAL A 113 9.92 19.02 2.62
CA VAL A 113 9.33 20.32 2.26
C VAL A 113 8.78 21.05 3.47
N PRO A 114 8.75 22.40 3.45
CA PRO A 114 8.01 23.19 4.43
C PRO A 114 6.55 22.75 4.57
N MET A 115 5.95 22.96 5.76
CA MET A 115 4.59 22.49 6.05
C MET A 115 3.52 23.02 5.07
N ASP A 116 3.70 24.22 4.55
CA ASP A 116 2.81 24.85 3.57
C ASP A 116 2.93 24.26 2.15
N GLN A 117 3.95 23.43 1.90
CA GLN A 117 4.15 22.73 0.63
C GLN A 117 3.76 21.25 0.69
N LYS A 118 3.32 20.72 1.85
CA LYS A 118 2.98 19.29 1.96
C LYS A 118 1.87 18.85 1.02
N ASP A 119 0.85 19.68 0.82
CA ASP A 119 -0.25 19.37 -0.09
C ASP A 119 0.24 19.33 -1.55
N ALA A 120 1.16 20.24 -1.92
CA ALA A 120 1.77 20.26 -3.24
C ALA A 120 2.66 19.04 -3.49
N LEU A 121 3.45 18.64 -2.47
CA LEU A 121 4.24 17.42 -2.51
C LEU A 121 3.36 16.18 -2.67
N GLY A 122 2.28 16.06 -1.88
CA GLY A 122 1.34 14.95 -1.97
C GLY A 122 0.66 14.85 -3.33
N LEU A 123 0.27 15.98 -3.91
CA LEU A 123 -0.30 16.01 -5.26
C LEU A 123 0.71 15.59 -6.33
N ALA A 124 1.95 16.08 -6.25
CA ALA A 124 3.02 15.68 -7.17
C ALA A 124 3.30 14.17 -7.08
N MET A 125 3.42 13.64 -5.86
CA MET A 125 3.58 12.21 -5.61
C MET A 125 2.45 11.40 -6.25
N TYR A 126 1.20 11.77 -5.99
CA TYR A 126 0.04 11.12 -6.59
C TYR A 126 0.12 11.12 -8.13
N VAL A 127 0.43 12.27 -8.74
CA VAL A 127 0.56 12.39 -10.20
C VAL A 127 1.68 11.52 -10.73
N CYS A 128 2.83 11.47 -10.07
CA CYS A 128 3.95 10.64 -10.51
C CYS A 128 3.63 9.15 -10.44
N TYR A 129 3.02 8.68 -9.35
CA TYR A 129 2.58 7.28 -9.24
C TYR A 129 1.49 6.93 -10.25
N ALA A 130 0.56 7.85 -10.51
CA ALA A 130 -0.49 7.64 -11.51
C ALA A 130 0.04 7.59 -12.97
N GLN A 131 1.15 8.26 -13.27
CA GLN A 131 1.79 8.18 -14.60
C GLN A 131 2.47 6.82 -14.86
N TYR A 132 2.95 6.15 -13.81
CA TYR A 132 3.75 4.93 -13.91
C TYR A 132 3.19 3.80 -13.04
N PRO A 133 1.96 3.32 -13.28
CA PRO A 133 1.35 2.26 -12.49
C PRO A 133 2.12 0.95 -12.56
N ILE A 134 2.23 0.24 -11.43
CA ILE A 134 2.74 -1.14 -11.41
C ILE A 134 1.69 -2.04 -12.06
N ASP A 135 2.14 -3.01 -12.87
CA ASP A 135 1.26 -4.03 -13.44
C ASP A 135 0.54 -4.82 -12.32
N ASP A 136 -0.80 -4.89 -12.39
CA ASP A 136 -1.66 -5.56 -11.41
C ASP A 136 -1.26 -7.03 -11.16
N LYS A 137 -0.58 -7.69 -12.10
CA LYS A 137 -0.06 -9.04 -11.90
C LYS A 137 0.90 -9.13 -10.71
N TYR A 138 1.63 -8.05 -10.39
CA TYR A 138 2.54 -7.99 -9.23
C TYR A 138 1.82 -7.64 -7.92
N LEU A 139 0.56 -7.19 -8.00
CA LEU A 139 -0.27 -6.83 -6.85
C LEU A 139 -1.24 -7.95 -6.45
N THR A 140 -1.38 -8.96 -7.31
CA THR A 140 -2.18 -10.13 -7.03
C THR A 140 -1.39 -11.10 -6.15
N PRO A 141 -2.02 -11.70 -5.10
CA PRO A 141 -1.36 -12.72 -4.31
C PRO A 141 -0.85 -13.88 -5.16
N LEU A 142 0.39 -14.29 -4.92
CA LEU A 142 1.02 -15.38 -5.66
C LEU A 142 0.35 -16.74 -5.35
N THR A 143 0.20 -17.55 -6.39
CA THR A 143 -0.21 -18.95 -6.24
C THR A 143 0.87 -19.77 -5.51
N ASP A 144 0.50 -20.89 -4.88
CA ASP A 144 1.45 -21.79 -4.21
C ASP A 144 2.60 -22.23 -5.13
N LEU A 145 2.30 -22.50 -6.42
CA LEU A 145 3.31 -22.84 -7.43
C LEU A 145 4.27 -21.69 -7.71
N GLN A 146 3.78 -20.45 -7.80
CA GLN A 146 4.62 -19.28 -7.98
C GLN A 146 5.48 -19.03 -6.73
N ARG A 147 4.90 -19.18 -5.53
CA ARG A 147 5.64 -19.09 -4.27
C ARG A 147 6.76 -20.14 -4.21
N GLU A 148 6.49 -21.39 -4.54
CA GLU A 148 7.50 -22.46 -4.62
C GLU A 148 8.62 -22.10 -5.61
N LYS A 149 8.27 -21.56 -6.78
CA LYS A 149 9.23 -21.14 -7.79
C LYS A 149 10.15 -20.02 -7.28
N ILE A 150 9.59 -18.99 -6.64
CA ILE A 150 10.36 -17.89 -6.04
C ILE A 150 11.29 -18.44 -4.96
N TYR A 151 10.76 -19.26 -4.05
CA TYR A 151 11.56 -19.82 -2.97
C TYR A 151 12.76 -20.59 -3.51
N ARG A 152 12.56 -21.48 -4.51
CA ARG A 152 13.67 -22.22 -5.12
C ARG A 152 14.66 -21.29 -5.82
N TYR A 153 14.17 -20.29 -6.53
CA TYR A 153 15.03 -19.29 -7.16
C TYR A 153 15.88 -18.54 -6.13
N TRP A 154 15.30 -18.15 -4.99
CA TRP A 154 16.04 -17.52 -3.91
C TRP A 154 17.12 -18.43 -3.33
N VAL A 155 16.79 -19.68 -3.02
CA VAL A 155 17.73 -20.65 -2.44
C VAL A 155 18.85 -21.02 -3.42
N ASP A 156 18.49 -21.34 -4.68
CA ASP A 156 19.43 -21.96 -5.63
C ASP A 156 20.19 -20.93 -6.47
N VAL A 157 19.68 -19.70 -6.59
CA VAL A 157 20.24 -18.68 -7.50
C VAL A 157 20.57 -17.39 -6.77
N ARG A 158 19.59 -16.77 -6.10
CA ARG A 158 19.78 -15.42 -5.56
C ARG A 158 20.70 -15.39 -4.35
N SER A 159 20.48 -16.22 -3.34
CA SER A 159 21.32 -16.24 -2.14
C SER A 159 22.79 -16.54 -2.48
N PRO A 160 23.12 -17.58 -3.27
CA PRO A 160 24.51 -17.81 -3.68
C PRO A 160 25.13 -16.64 -4.47
N CYS A 161 24.34 -15.95 -5.29
CA CYS A 161 24.81 -14.76 -6.02
C CYS A 161 25.15 -13.60 -5.07
N LEU A 162 24.28 -13.34 -4.09
CA LEU A 162 24.50 -12.29 -3.08
C LEU A 162 25.68 -12.63 -2.16
N GLU A 163 25.85 -13.89 -1.80
CA GLU A 163 27.01 -14.37 -1.03
C GLU A 163 28.32 -14.20 -1.81
N ASP A 164 28.32 -14.44 -3.13
CA ASP A 164 29.47 -14.19 -4.01
C ASP A 164 29.79 -12.69 -4.14
N MET A 165 28.81 -11.81 -3.92
CA MET A 165 29.03 -10.37 -3.77
C MET A 165 29.56 -9.97 -2.39
N GLY A 166 29.61 -10.90 -1.43
CA GLY A 166 30.09 -10.68 -0.07
C GLY A 166 29.00 -10.34 0.95
N TYR A 167 27.72 -10.50 0.60
CA TYR A 167 26.60 -10.29 1.52
C TYR A 167 26.32 -11.55 2.36
N GLU A 168 25.93 -11.35 3.61
CA GLU A 168 25.53 -12.45 4.50
C GLU A 168 24.04 -12.71 4.38
N ILE A 169 23.67 -13.89 3.89
CA ILE A 169 22.28 -14.35 3.80
C ILE A 169 22.10 -15.55 4.75
N PRO A 170 21.16 -15.49 5.71
CA PRO A 170 20.89 -16.64 6.58
C PRO A 170 20.33 -17.84 5.81
N ASP A 171 20.61 -19.03 6.33
CA ASP A 171 20.08 -20.29 5.81
C ASP A 171 18.55 -20.21 5.68
N PRO A 172 17.98 -20.70 4.56
CA PRO A 172 16.54 -20.70 4.37
C PRO A 172 15.83 -21.70 5.31
N PRO A 173 14.59 -21.40 5.75
CA PRO A 173 13.71 -22.42 6.30
C PRO A 173 13.37 -23.45 5.23
N THR A 174 12.76 -24.59 5.58
CA THR A 174 12.29 -25.55 4.56
C THR A 174 11.16 -24.95 3.71
N LEU A 175 11.02 -25.39 2.46
CA LEU A 175 9.92 -24.97 1.57
C LEU A 175 8.54 -25.15 2.23
N GLU A 176 8.32 -26.28 2.92
CA GLU A 176 7.07 -26.56 3.63
C GLU A 176 6.81 -25.53 4.73
N SER A 177 7.82 -25.22 5.56
CA SER A 177 7.71 -24.23 6.63
C SER A 177 7.48 -22.82 6.08
N TRP A 178 8.14 -22.47 4.98
CA TRP A 178 8.01 -21.17 4.32
C TRP A 178 6.62 -20.98 3.69
N LEU A 179 6.11 -21.98 2.96
CA LEU A 179 4.77 -21.94 2.37
C LEU A 179 3.66 -21.90 3.43
N ALA A 180 3.90 -22.47 4.61
CA ALA A 180 2.98 -22.43 5.75
C ALA A 180 2.96 -21.07 6.48
N GLY A 181 3.82 -20.11 6.08
CA GLY A 181 3.95 -18.81 6.74
C GLY A 181 4.70 -18.88 8.08
N GLY A 182 5.55 -19.88 8.27
CA GLY A 182 6.25 -20.13 9.53
C GLY A 182 7.36 -19.12 9.83
N GLU A 183 8.07 -18.62 8.81
CA GLU A 183 9.13 -17.62 8.94
C GLU A 183 9.11 -16.67 7.74
N ASP A 184 9.13 -15.35 8.00
CA ASP A 184 9.32 -14.32 6.99
C ASP A 184 10.77 -14.35 6.51
N TRP A 185 11.06 -15.24 5.56
CA TRP A 185 12.39 -15.36 4.96
C TRP A 185 12.34 -14.95 3.48
N ALA A 186 13.19 -13.99 3.13
CA ALA A 186 13.52 -13.61 1.76
C ALA A 186 14.91 -12.95 1.73
N PRO A 187 15.76 -13.20 0.72
CA PRO A 187 17.12 -12.64 0.69
C PRO A 187 17.17 -11.10 0.76
N HIS A 188 16.19 -10.42 0.16
CA HIS A 188 16.16 -8.95 0.14
C HIS A 188 15.98 -8.33 1.54
N TYR A 189 15.40 -9.03 2.52
CA TYR A 189 15.24 -8.52 3.88
C TYR A 189 16.58 -8.26 4.58
N TYR A 190 17.65 -8.90 4.12
CA TYR A 190 18.99 -8.76 4.70
C TYR A 190 19.84 -7.69 4.00
N LEU A 191 19.32 -7.07 2.94
CA LEU A 191 20.00 -6.04 2.15
C LEU A 191 19.62 -4.61 2.56
N GLY A 192 18.77 -4.42 3.57
CA GLY A 192 18.25 -3.10 3.96
C GLY A 192 19.30 -2.12 4.51
N HIS A 193 20.54 -2.55 4.69
CA HIS A 193 21.66 -1.72 5.15
C HIS A 193 22.50 -1.15 4.00
N LEU A 194 22.25 -1.59 2.76
CA LEU A 194 22.98 -1.13 1.59
C LEU A 194 22.67 0.32 1.26
N SER A 195 23.66 1.04 0.73
CA SER A 195 23.40 2.32 0.07
C SER A 195 22.56 2.12 -1.20
N PRO A 196 21.91 3.18 -1.73
CA PRO A 196 21.12 3.07 -2.96
C PRO A 196 21.90 2.49 -4.15
N ASP A 197 23.16 2.90 -4.33
CA ASP A 197 24.01 2.42 -5.42
C ASP A 197 24.34 0.92 -5.25
N GLU A 198 24.66 0.49 -4.04
CA GLU A 198 24.92 -0.92 -3.73
C GLU A 198 23.66 -1.77 -3.92
N ALA A 199 22.50 -1.27 -3.50
CA ALA A 199 21.22 -1.96 -3.69
C ALA A 199 20.87 -2.09 -5.18
N ALA A 200 21.10 -1.05 -5.98
CA ALA A 200 20.90 -1.07 -7.42
C ALA A 200 21.86 -2.05 -8.12
N GLU A 201 23.12 -2.10 -7.71
CA GLU A 201 24.09 -3.07 -8.21
C GLU A 201 23.65 -4.51 -7.85
N ALA A 202 23.29 -4.76 -6.59
CA ALA A 202 22.83 -6.07 -6.12
C ALA A 202 21.59 -6.53 -6.89
N GLN A 203 20.62 -5.65 -7.12
CA GLN A 203 19.43 -5.97 -7.92
C GLN A 203 19.77 -6.27 -9.38
N THR A 204 20.73 -5.53 -9.96
CA THR A 204 21.15 -5.73 -11.36
C THR A 204 21.89 -7.06 -11.54
N ARG A 205 22.78 -7.40 -10.60
CA ARG A 205 23.61 -8.61 -10.67
C ARG A 205 22.89 -9.86 -10.17
N CYS A 206 22.07 -9.72 -9.13
CA CYS A 206 21.32 -10.79 -8.48
C CYS A 206 19.82 -10.43 -8.42
N PRO A 207 19.11 -10.51 -9.56
CA PRO A 207 17.70 -10.13 -9.65
C PRO A 207 16.84 -10.77 -8.57
N GLU A 208 15.82 -10.04 -8.15
CA GLU A 208 14.96 -10.49 -7.07
C GLU A 208 14.13 -11.72 -7.39
N ASN A 209 13.50 -11.71 -8.54
CA ASN A 209 12.54 -12.72 -8.94
C ASN A 209 13.05 -13.45 -10.18
N PRO A 210 12.60 -14.70 -10.40
CA PRO A 210 12.86 -15.37 -11.66
C PRO A 210 12.24 -14.57 -12.82
N PRO A 211 12.88 -14.53 -14.00
CA PRO A 211 12.44 -13.70 -15.13
C PRO A 211 11.08 -14.11 -15.72
N ASP A 212 10.57 -15.29 -15.36
CA ASP A 212 9.35 -15.89 -15.86
C ASP A 212 8.32 -16.17 -14.75
N LEU A 213 8.29 -15.33 -13.71
CA LEU A 213 7.35 -15.42 -12.59
C LEU A 213 5.88 -15.17 -12.99
#